data_AF-A0A089WQG2-F1
#
_entry.id   AF-A0A089WQG2-F1
#
_cell.length_a   1.000
_cell.length_b   1.000
_cell.length_c   1.000
_cell.angle_alpha   90.00
_cell.angle_beta   90.00
_cell.angle_gamma   90.00
#
_symmetry.space_group_name_H-M   'P 1'
#
loop_
_entity.id
_entity.type
_entity.pdbx_description
1 polymer ?
#
loop_
_entity_poly.entity_id
_entity_poly.type
_entity_poly.pdbx_seq_one_letter_code
_entity_poly.pdbx_strand_id
1 'polypeptide(L)' 'MQQRFVIVPALPKEKDVIQRKTTVWSGVSTARFDLYDNLEKQRLTLSLQSRPDAEAECSRRNCAG' A
#
# COMPACT_ATOMS: atom_id res chain seq x y z
N MET A 1 -4.05 -21.05 8.64
CA MET A 1 -3.23 -20.54 7.53
C MET A 1 -2.89 -19.09 7.82
N GLN A 2 -1.64 -18.78 8.16
CA GLN A 2 -1.20 -17.40 8.38
C GLN A 2 -0.70 -16.86 7.03
N GLN A 3 -1.27 -15.74 6.55
CA GLN A 3 -0.85 -15.15 5.29
C GLN A 3 0.55 -14.54 5.43
N ARG A 4 1.48 -14.95 4.56
CA ARG A 4 2.86 -14.44 4.53
C ARG A 4 2.87 -12.97 4.19
N PHE A 5 2.15 -12.58 3.14
CA PHE A 5 2.01 -11.20 2.70
C PHE A 5 0.68 -10.64 3.16
N VAL A 6 0.69 -9.40 3.67
CA VAL A 6 -0.50 -8.63 4.03
C VAL A 6 -0.48 -7.27 3.38
N ILE A 7 -1.66 -6.76 3.02
CA ILE A 7 -1.79 -5.44 2.38
C ILE A 7 -1.70 -4.37 3.45
N VAL A 8 -0.84 -3.39 3.21
CA VAL A 8 -0.69 -2.22 4.09
C VAL A 8 -0.83 -0.95 3.26
N PRO A 9 -1.33 0.15 3.83
CA PRO A 9 -1.29 1.45 3.17
C PRO A 9 0.16 1.82 2.84
N ALA A 10 0.38 2.31 1.62
CA ALA A 10 1.67 2.87 1.26
C ALA A 10 1.98 4.06 2.16
N LEU A 11 3.27 4.23 2.49
CA LEU A 11 3.67 5.35 3.33
C LEU A 11 3.47 6.62 2.51
N PRO A 12 2.93 7.69 3.11
CA PRO A 12 3.00 9.00 2.48
C PRO A 12 4.48 9.27 2.22
N LYS A 13 4.85 9.34 0.94
CA LYS A 13 6.22 9.73 0.58
C LYS A 13 6.38 11.16 1.09
N GLU A 14 7.33 11.37 1.97
CA GLU A 14 7.54 12.54 2.83
C GLU A 14 7.91 13.84 2.04
N LYS A 15 7.33 14.06 0.85
CA LYS A 15 7.53 15.24 0.01
C LYS A 15 6.28 16.10 -0.18
N ASP A 16 5.23 15.86 0.59
CA ASP A 16 4.06 16.75 0.68
C ASP A 16 3.83 17.20 2.14
N VAL A 17 4.90 17.67 2.79
CA VAL A 17 4.83 18.29 4.13
C VAL A 17 4.44 19.78 4.05
N ILE A 18 4.33 20.36 2.85
CA ILE A 18 3.97 21.77 2.67
C ILE A 18 3.04 21.80 1.46
N GLN A 19 1.72 21.95 1.61
CA GLN A 19 1.09 23.25 1.84
C GLN A 19 -0.24 23.08 2.58
N ARG A 20 -0.19 23.22 3.91
CA ARG A 20 -1.37 23.57 4.71
C ARG A 20 -1.79 25.00 4.35
N LYS A 21 -2.65 25.17 3.34
CA LYS A 21 -3.62 26.27 3.19
C LYS A 21 -4.27 26.22 1.81
N THR A 22 -5.08 25.21 1.52
CA THR A 22 -6.19 25.43 0.59
C THR A 22 -7.32 24.51 0.94
N THR A 23 -8.47 25.11 1.23
CA THR A 23 -9.76 24.48 1.36
C THR A 23 -10.12 23.84 0.01
N VAL A 24 -9.63 22.65 -0.27
CA VAL A 24 -10.06 21.84 -1.41
C VAL A 24 -10.58 20.51 -0.89
N TRP A 25 -11.84 20.55 -0.47
CA TRP A 25 -12.69 19.38 -0.48
C TRP A 25 -12.95 19.03 -1.95
N SER A 26 -12.11 18.19 -2.55
CA SER A 26 -12.43 17.34 -3.70
C SER A 26 -11.23 16.46 -4.10
N GLY A 27 -11.44 15.14 -4.04
CA GLY A 27 -10.94 14.24 -5.08
C GLY A 27 -9.67 13.46 -4.78
N VAL A 28 -9.82 12.33 -4.06
CA VAL A 28 -8.94 11.16 -4.12
C VAL A 28 -7.46 11.46 -3.88
N SER A 29 -7.05 11.47 -2.61
CA SER A 29 -5.70 10.98 -2.31
C SER A 29 -5.65 9.58 -2.92
N THR A 30 -4.90 9.36 -4.00
CA THR A 30 -4.72 8.02 -4.58
C THR A 30 -4.05 7.18 -3.51
N ALA A 31 -4.86 6.51 -2.69
CA ALA A 31 -4.39 5.68 -1.59
C ALA A 31 -3.58 4.57 -2.25
N ARG A 32 -2.26 4.68 -2.16
CA ARG A 32 -1.38 3.64 -2.68
C ARG A 32 -1.30 2.52 -1.66
N PHE A 33 -1.05 1.30 -2.12
CA PHE A 33 -0.96 0.11 -1.29
C PHE A 33 0.40 -0.57 -1.48
N ASP A 34 0.97 -1.00 -0.37
CA ASP A 34 2.20 -1.79 -0.30
C ASP A 34 1.86 -3.17 0.29
N LEU A 35 2.79 -4.11 0.21
CA LEU A 35 2.69 -5.40 0.88
C LEU A 35 3.68 -5.46 2.03
N TYR A 36 3.32 -6.15 3.10
CA TYR A 36 4.20 -6.46 4.22
C TYR A 36 4.40 -7.97 4.30
N ASP A 37 5.64 -8.41 4.26
CA ASP A 37 6.01 -9.80 4.50
C ASP A 37 6.14 -10.03 6.01
N ASN A 38 5.22 -10.82 6.58
CA ASN A 38 5.23 -11.20 7.99
C ASN A 38 6.38 -12.15 8.36
N LEU A 39 6.91 -12.93 7.40
CA LEU A 39 8.02 -13.85 7.66
C LEU A 39 9.34 -13.10 7.66
N GLU A 40 9.59 -12.30 6.63
CA GLU A 40 10.84 -11.52 6.52
C GLU A 40 10.79 -10.22 7.33
N LYS A 41 9.61 -9.85 7.85
CA LYS A 41 9.33 -8.59 8.56
C LYS A 41 9.71 -7.36 7.73
N GLN A 42 9.62 -7.47 6.41
CA GLN A 42 10.03 -6.45 5.45
C GLN A 42 8.84 -5.93 4.66
N ARG A 43 8.96 -4.67 4.26
CA ARG A 43 7.92 -3.99 3.49
C ARG A 43 8.28 -3.92 2.01
N LEU A 44 7.38 -4.45 1.20
CA LEU A 44 7.44 -4.43 -0.24
C LEU A 44 6.74 -3.17 -0.74
N THR A 45 7.56 -2.17 -1.10
CA THR A 45 7.10 -0.85 -1.54
C THR A 45 6.65 -0.87 -3.00
N LEU A 46 5.54 -1.55 -3.29
CA LEU A 46 4.98 -1.69 -4.64
C LEU A 46 4.25 -0.44 -5.12
N SER A 47 3.78 0.43 -4.20
CA SER A 47 3.06 1.66 -4.52
C SER A 47 1.86 1.43 -5.47
N LEU A 48 1.12 0.32 -5.27
CA LEU A 48 -0.03 -0.07 -6.10
C LEU A 48 -1.12 0.98 -5.98
N GLN A 49 -1.71 1.40 -7.10
CA GLN A 49 -2.68 2.50 -7.13
C GLN A 49 -4.10 2.06 -6.74
N SER A 50 -4.37 0.75 -6.77
CA SER A 50 -5.69 0.18 -6.55
C SER A 50 -5.63 -0.93 -5.51
N ARG A 51 -6.67 -1.02 -4.68
CA ARG A 51 -6.84 -2.11 -3.71
C ARG A 51 -6.96 -3.50 -4.37
N PRO A 52 -7.78 -3.70 -5.42
CA PRO A 52 -7.85 -4.99 -6.12
C PRO A 52 -6.49 -5.43 -6.69
N ASP A 53 -5.64 -4.50 -7.17
CA ASP A 53 -4.30 -4.86 -7.62
C ASP A 53 -3.44 -5.36 -6.45
N ALA A 54 -3.57 -4.73 -5.28
CA ALA A 54 -2.89 -5.18 -4.06
C ALA A 54 -3.40 -6.52 -3.56
N GLU A 55 -4.70 -6.78 -3.66
CA GLU A 55 -5.31 -8.07 -3.31
C GLU A 55 -4.88 -9.19 -4.26
N ALA A 56 -4.81 -8.90 -5.56
CA ALA A 56 -4.32 -9.83 -6.57
C ALA A 56 -2.84 -10.17 -6.34
N GLU A 57 -1.97 -9.18 -6.11
CA GLU A 57 -0.55 -9.40 -5.85
C GLU A 57 -0.31 -10.10 -4.50
N CYS A 58 -1.05 -9.71 -3.46
CA CYS A 58 -1.03 -10.38 -2.16
C CYS A 58 -1.37 -11.87 -2.29
N SER A 59 -2.48 -12.16 -2.98
CA SER A 59 -2.95 -13.53 -3.21
C SER A 59 -1.97 -14.31 -4.08
N ARG A 60 -1.45 -13.71 -5.15
CA ARG A 60 -0.46 -14.33 -6.04
C ARG A 60 0.80 -14.74 -5.27
N ARG A 61 1.30 -13.88 -4.37
CA ARG A 61 2.49 -14.19 -3.56
C ARG A 61 2.21 -15.16 -2.41
N ASN A 62 1.00 -15.14 -1.85
CA ASN A 62 0.59 -16.10 -0.81
C ASN A 62 0.27 -17.49 -1.36
N CYS A 63 -0.17 -17.61 -2.62
CA CYS A 63 -0.48 -18.87 -3.27
C CYS A 63 0.72 -19.51 -4.01
N ALA A 64 1.79 -18.74 -4.25
CA ALA A 64 3.01 -19.24 -4.90
C ALA A 64 4.02 -19.86 -3.91
N GLY A 65 3.66 -19.97 -2.62
CA GLY A 65 4.49 -20.51 -1.55
C GLY A 65 4.11 -21.93 -1.15
#